data_AF-A0A521S6D3-F1
#
_entry.id   AF-A0A521S6D3-F1
#
_cell.length_a   1.000
_cell.length_b   1.000
_cell.length_c   1.000
_cell.angle_alpha   90.00
_cell.angle_beta   90.00
_cell.angle_gamma   90.00
#
_symmetry.space_group_name_H-M   'P 1'
#
loop_
_entity.id
_entity.type
_entity.pdbx_description
1 polymer ?
#
loop_
_entity_poly.entity_id
_entity_poly.type
_entity_poly.pdbx_seq_one_letter_code
_entity_poly.pdbx_strand_id
1 'polypeptide(L)'
;MTQTLPQVGHEHHERLLLHVDQLPVVGDRLLAESAAELRADVDEISAFLTGTLVPHIDAAEATLYPELERMYQNRHSMSPMRREHVEVKRLVTEFAKLTAEVDAGHLSLGRTLALRRVLFQLYALLKIHLAEEEVYLRIVDHGVTTDVADLLAAAMEHPGFRTA
;
A
#
# COMPACT_ATOMS: atom_id res chain seq x y z
N MET A 1 1.85 -25.83 12.27
CA MET A 1 0.84 -25.66 11.21
C MET A 1 1.41 -24.61 10.27
N THR A 2 1.65 -24.94 9.01
CA THR A 2 2.11 -23.98 8.00
C THR A 2 0.92 -23.09 7.64
N GLN A 3 1.07 -21.76 7.74
CA GLN A 3 0.01 -20.82 7.37
C GLN A 3 -0.22 -20.90 5.85
N THR A 4 -1.48 -20.79 5.40
CA THR A 4 -1.81 -20.80 3.97
C THR A 4 -1.66 -19.40 3.36
N LEU A 5 -1.41 -19.32 2.05
CA LEU A 5 -1.28 -18.04 1.33
C LEU A 5 -2.44 -17.05 1.60
N PRO A 6 -3.72 -17.46 1.60
CA PRO A 6 -4.81 -16.53 1.88
C PRO A 6 -4.78 -16.02 3.33
N GLN A 7 -4.36 -16.86 4.28
CA GLN A 7 -4.25 -16.45 5.68
C GLN A 7 -3.13 -15.41 5.84
N VAL A 8 -1.97 -15.65 5.25
CA VAL A 8 -0.83 -14.70 5.27
C VAL A 8 -1.23 -13.40 4.56
N GLY A 9 -1.86 -13.50 3.39
CA GLY A 9 -2.33 -12.34 2.61
C GLY A 9 -3.37 -11.51 3.36
N HIS A 10 -4.36 -12.17 3.98
CA HIS A 10 -5.41 -11.49 4.73
C HIS A 10 -4.87 -10.79 5.98
N GLU A 11 -4.08 -11.50 6.80
CA GLU A 11 -3.44 -10.91 7.99
C GLU A 11 -2.51 -9.75 7.57
N HIS A 12 -1.88 -9.84 6.40
CA HIS A 12 -1.09 -8.75 5.85
C HIS A 12 -1.95 -7.54 5.46
N HIS A 13 -3.03 -7.76 4.73
CA HIS A 13 -3.95 -6.71 4.30
C HIS A 13 -4.65 -6.02 5.47
N GLU A 14 -5.06 -6.75 6.51
CA GLU A 14 -5.60 -6.15 7.73
C GLU A 14 -4.62 -5.14 8.34
N ARG A 15 -3.33 -5.48 8.41
CA ARG A 15 -2.32 -4.58 8.96
C ARG A 15 -2.01 -3.40 8.05
N LEU A 16 -2.08 -3.57 6.72
CA LEU A 16 -2.02 -2.43 5.77
C LEU A 16 -3.22 -1.50 5.95
N LEU A 17 -4.43 -2.06 6.09
CA LEU A 17 -5.66 -1.30 6.25
C LEU A 17 -5.64 -0.42 7.51
N LEU A 18 -5.06 -0.90 8.61
CA LEU A 18 -4.89 -0.08 9.82
C LEU A 18 -4.16 1.24 9.53
N HIS A 19 -3.10 1.22 8.72
CA HIS A 19 -2.36 2.42 8.33
C HIS A 19 -3.12 3.25 7.29
N VAL A 20 -3.76 2.58 6.32
CA VAL A 20 -4.57 3.26 5.29
C VAL A 20 -5.71 4.05 5.92
N ASP A 21 -6.36 3.51 6.96
CA ASP A 21 -7.47 4.15 7.64
C ASP A 21 -7.03 5.38 8.48
N GLN A 22 -5.73 5.53 8.78
CA GLN A 22 -5.19 6.74 9.43
C GLN A 22 -4.98 7.92 8.45
N LEU A 23 -4.81 7.66 7.15
CA LEU A 23 -4.54 8.70 6.15
C LEU A 23 -5.58 9.84 6.16
N PRO A 24 -6.90 9.59 6.12
CA PRO A 24 -7.89 10.66 6.18
C PRO A 24 -7.91 11.37 7.54
N VAL A 25 -7.61 10.67 8.65
CA VAL A 25 -7.56 11.26 10.00
C VAL A 25 -6.46 12.33 10.09
N VAL A 26 -5.26 12.01 9.61
CA VAL A 26 -4.16 12.98 9.51
C VAL A 26 -4.51 14.07 8.49
N GLY A 27 -5.15 13.70 7.38
CA GLY A 27 -5.69 14.64 6.40
C GLY A 27 -6.65 15.68 6.99
N ASP A 28 -7.46 15.28 7.96
CA ASP A 28 -8.38 16.15 8.69
C ASP A 28 -7.67 17.10 9.64
N ARG A 29 -6.71 16.59 10.41
CA ARG A 29 -5.93 17.36 11.39
C ARG A 29 -5.01 18.40 10.76
N LEU A 30 -4.58 18.21 9.50
CA LEU A 30 -3.74 19.16 8.74
C LEU A 30 -4.26 20.60 8.71
N LEU A 31 -5.58 20.82 8.78
CA LEU A 31 -6.16 22.17 8.77
C LEU A 31 -6.34 22.78 10.16
N ALA A 32 -6.21 21.99 11.22
CA ALA A 32 -6.51 22.37 12.59
C ALA A 32 -5.26 22.48 13.48
N GLU A 33 -4.23 21.68 13.18
CA GLU A 33 -3.04 21.53 14.00
C GLU A 33 -1.80 22.14 13.34
N SER A 34 -0.80 22.46 14.16
CA SER A 34 0.47 23.00 13.71
C SER A 34 1.36 21.94 13.06
N ALA A 35 2.34 22.39 12.27
CA ALA A 35 3.33 21.51 11.66
C ALA A 35 4.13 20.69 12.69
N ALA A 36 4.33 21.22 13.90
CA ALA A 36 5.04 20.54 14.97
C ALA A 36 4.22 19.39 15.57
N GLU A 37 2.91 19.59 15.74
CA GLU A 37 1.99 18.58 16.27
C GLU A 37 1.81 17.40 15.31
N LEU A 38 1.82 17.67 14.00
CA LEU A 38 1.61 16.67 12.95
C LEU A 38 2.89 15.96 12.50
N ARG A 39 4.05 16.37 13.01
CA ARG A 39 5.35 15.85 12.53
C ARG A 39 5.45 14.34 12.66
N ALA A 40 5.11 13.81 13.84
CA ALA A 40 5.18 12.37 14.11
C ALA A 40 4.25 11.58 13.19
N ASP A 41 3.01 12.05 12.99
CA ASP A 41 2.03 11.40 12.12
C ASP A 41 2.49 11.39 10.64
N VAL A 42 3.06 12.50 10.17
CA VAL A 42 3.60 12.61 8.80
C VAL A 42 4.80 11.69 8.60
N ASP A 43 5.69 11.60 9.59
CA ASP A 43 6.86 10.72 9.55
C ASP A 43 6.43 9.23 9.58
N GLU A 44 5.42 8.89 10.38
CA GLU A 44 4.84 7.54 10.42
C GLU A 44 4.20 7.14 9.09
N ILE A 45 3.41 8.03 8.47
CA ILE A 45 2.86 7.79 7.13
C ILE A 45 4.01 7.63 6.11
N SER A 46 5.05 8.45 6.18
CA SER A 46 6.20 8.32 5.28
C SER A 46 6.89 6.96 5.43
N ALA A 47 7.09 6.50 6.67
CA ALA A 47 7.67 5.20 6.98
C ALA A 47 6.80 4.05 6.46
N PHE A 48 5.48 4.13 6.67
CA PHE A 48 4.53 3.15 6.14
C PHE A 48 4.57 3.09 4.60
N LEU A 49 4.43 4.25 3.93
CA LEU A 49 4.34 4.31 2.47
C LEU A 49 5.62 3.76 1.81
N THR A 50 6.79 4.11 2.32
CA THR A 50 8.08 3.77 1.70
C THR A 50 8.68 2.47 2.21
N GLY A 51 8.50 2.15 3.49
CA GLY A 51 9.06 0.97 4.15
C GLY A 51 8.16 -0.26 4.07
N THR A 52 6.85 -0.10 3.88
CA THR A 52 5.89 -1.22 3.90
C THR A 52 5.06 -1.30 2.62
N LEU A 53 4.37 -0.23 2.23
CA LEU A 53 3.41 -0.28 1.11
C LEU A 53 4.09 -0.44 -0.25
N VAL A 54 5.11 0.35 -0.57
CA VAL A 54 5.82 0.23 -1.86
C VAL A 54 6.50 -1.14 -1.99
N PRO A 55 7.23 -1.65 -0.98
CA PRO A 55 7.75 -3.01 -1.00
C PRO A 55 6.68 -4.10 -1.18
N HIS A 56 5.50 -3.95 -0.58
CA HIS A 56 4.35 -4.85 -0.81
C HIS A 56 3.97 -4.92 -2.28
N ILE A 57 3.73 -3.74 -2.87
CA ILE A 57 3.32 -3.58 -4.26
C ILE A 57 4.36 -4.16 -5.22
N ASP A 58 5.65 -3.92 -4.97
CA ASP A 58 6.75 -4.42 -5.79
C ASP A 58 6.89 -5.96 -5.69
N ALA A 59 6.73 -6.51 -4.49
CA ALA A 59 6.76 -7.95 -4.28
C ALA A 59 5.60 -8.66 -5.00
N ALA A 60 4.38 -8.12 -4.90
CA ALA A 60 3.20 -8.65 -5.59
C ALA A 60 3.38 -8.62 -7.13
N GLU A 61 3.88 -7.52 -7.70
CA GLU A 61 4.17 -7.43 -9.14
C GLU A 61 5.22 -8.45 -9.60
N ALA A 62 6.27 -8.64 -8.81
CA ALA A 62 7.39 -9.51 -9.17
C ALA A 62 7.05 -11.01 -9.06
N THR A 63 6.06 -11.36 -8.23
CA THR A 63 5.81 -12.76 -7.84
C THR A 63 4.39 -13.23 -8.11
N LEU A 64 3.38 -12.52 -7.60
CA LEU A 64 1.97 -12.91 -7.71
C LEU A 64 1.41 -12.70 -9.12
N TYR A 65 1.75 -11.59 -9.77
CA TYR A 65 1.14 -11.21 -11.05
C TYR A 65 1.50 -12.15 -12.21
N PRO A 66 2.75 -12.63 -12.35
CA PRO A 66 3.09 -13.64 -13.35
C PRO A 66 2.26 -14.93 -13.23
N GLU A 67 2.01 -15.40 -12.01
CA GLU A 67 1.21 -16.61 -11.78
C GLU A 67 -0.27 -16.38 -12.11
N LEU A 68 -0.84 -15.25 -11.68
CA LEU A 68 -2.19 -14.86 -12.06
C LEU A 68 -2.34 -14.75 -13.58
N GLU A 69 -1.40 -14.11 -14.27
CA GLU A 69 -1.43 -14.02 -15.74
C GLU A 69 -1.37 -15.40 -16.40
N ARG A 70 -0.52 -16.31 -15.91
CA ARG A 70 -0.45 -17.69 -16.39
C ARG A 70 -1.79 -18.42 -16.22
N MET A 71 -2.46 -18.28 -15.07
CA MET A 71 -3.79 -18.85 -14.82
C MET A 71 -4.85 -18.31 -15.79
N TYR A 72 -4.74 -17.02 -16.17
CA TYR A 72 -5.62 -16.37 -17.14
C TYR A 72 -5.15 -16.48 -18.60
N GLN A 73 -4.29 -17.45 -18.92
CA GLN A 73 -3.78 -17.69 -20.27
C GLN A 73 -3.07 -16.47 -20.88
N ASN A 74 -2.37 -15.70 -20.05
CA ASN A 74 -1.57 -14.53 -20.39
C ASN A 74 -2.34 -13.41 -21.12
N ARG A 75 -3.65 -13.25 -20.86
CA ARG A 75 -4.48 -12.19 -21.45
C ARG A 75 -4.29 -10.82 -20.78
N HIS A 76 -3.09 -10.53 -20.27
CA HIS A 76 -2.76 -9.28 -19.58
C HIS A 76 -3.72 -8.91 -18.43
N SER A 77 -4.22 -9.93 -17.71
CA SER A 77 -5.26 -9.81 -16.67
C SER A 77 -4.90 -8.86 -15.52
N MET A 78 -3.60 -8.64 -15.28
CA MET A 78 -3.10 -7.78 -14.19
C MET A 78 -2.70 -6.36 -14.66
N SER A 79 -3.09 -5.96 -15.88
CA SER A 79 -2.84 -4.60 -16.36
C SER A 79 -3.56 -3.50 -15.55
N PRO A 80 -4.82 -3.70 -15.11
CA PRO A 80 -5.49 -2.73 -14.24
C PRO A 80 -4.72 -2.50 -12.93
N MET A 81 -4.38 -3.57 -12.21
CA MET A 81 -3.62 -3.50 -10.95
C MET A 81 -2.26 -2.79 -11.12
N ARG A 82 -1.51 -3.06 -12.20
CA ARG A 82 -0.25 -2.34 -12.47
C ARG A 82 -0.47 -0.85 -12.72
N ARG A 83 -1.57 -0.46 -13.34
CA ARG A 83 -1.91 0.95 -13.52
C ARG A 83 -2.21 1.62 -12.19
N GLU A 84 -2.91 0.95 -11.28
CA GLU A 84 -3.14 1.44 -9.92
C GLU A 84 -1.82 1.64 -9.17
N HIS A 85 -0.91 0.67 -9.24
CA HIS A 85 0.41 0.77 -8.63
C HIS A 85 1.22 1.97 -9.14
N VAL A 86 1.17 2.26 -10.44
CA VAL A 86 1.81 3.46 -11.01
C VAL A 86 1.26 4.73 -10.36
N GLU A 87 -0.06 4.83 -10.19
CA GLU A 87 -0.69 5.99 -9.54
C GLU A 87 -0.39 6.06 -8.03
N VAL A 88 -0.38 4.93 -7.32
CA VAL A 88 0.04 4.87 -5.91
C VAL A 88 1.48 5.38 -5.77
N LYS A 89 2.43 4.83 -6.56
CA LYS A 89 3.85 5.25 -6.52
C LYS A 89 4.03 6.72 -6.88
N ARG A 90 3.24 7.24 -7.82
CA ARG A 90 3.22 8.68 -8.16
C ARG A 90 2.77 9.52 -6.97
N LEU A 91 1.70 9.13 -6.29
CA LEU A 91 1.17 9.82 -5.10
C LEU A 91 2.13 9.73 -3.90
N VAL A 92 2.78 8.59 -3.67
CA VAL A 92 3.84 8.44 -2.65
C VAL A 92 5.01 9.39 -2.93
N THR A 93 5.41 9.53 -4.19
CA THR A 93 6.45 10.49 -4.59
C THR A 93 5.99 11.94 -4.38
N GLU A 94 4.73 12.26 -4.66
CA GLU A 94 4.14 13.58 -4.41
C GLU A 94 4.09 13.90 -2.91
N PHE A 95 3.69 12.93 -2.08
CA PHE A 95 3.71 13.03 -0.62
C PHE A 95 5.11 13.36 -0.10
N ALA A 96 6.13 12.57 -0.47
CA ALA A 96 7.51 12.77 -0.02
C ALA A 96 8.06 14.16 -0.41
N LYS A 97 7.70 14.67 -1.59
CA LYS A 97 8.08 16.03 -2.02
C LYS A 97 7.42 17.12 -1.17
N LEU A 98 6.13 16.97 -0.86
CA LEU A 98 5.39 17.93 -0.05
C LEU A 98 5.87 17.94 1.41
N THR A 99 6.32 16.79 1.94
CA THR A 99 6.77 16.67 3.32
C THR A 99 8.22 17.10 3.53
N ALA A 100 9.10 16.95 2.54
CA ALA A 100 10.49 17.42 2.62
C ALA A 100 10.62 18.94 2.92
N GLU A 101 9.59 19.72 2.62
CA GLU A 101 9.56 21.17 2.83
C GLU A 101 8.85 21.57 4.15
N VAL A 102 8.18 20.62 4.83
CA VAL A 102 7.59 20.81 6.17
C VAL A 102 8.68 21.00 7.22
N ASP A 103 9.84 20.38 7.00
CA ASP A 103 11.04 20.47 7.83
C ASP A 103 11.58 21.90 7.98
N ALA A 104 11.21 22.80 7.08
CA ALA A 104 11.58 24.22 7.13
C ALA A 104 10.69 25.08 8.05
N GLY A 105 9.74 24.47 8.77
CA GLY A 105 8.99 25.12 9.85
C GLY A 105 7.82 26.02 9.42
N HIS A 106 7.44 26.01 8.14
CA HIS A 106 6.23 26.69 7.64
C HIS A 106 5.51 25.86 6.58
N LEU A 107 4.36 25.30 6.95
CA LEU A 107 3.37 24.75 6.03
C LEU A 107 2.45 25.88 5.55
N SER A 108 2.55 26.26 4.28
CA SER A 108 1.58 27.19 3.70
C SER A 108 0.21 26.53 3.58
N LEU A 109 -0.87 27.32 3.55
CA LEU A 109 -2.22 26.79 3.32
C LEU A 109 -2.29 25.98 2.01
N GLY A 110 -1.64 26.46 0.94
CA GLY A 110 -1.60 25.75 -0.34
C GLY A 110 -0.94 24.38 -0.25
N ARG A 111 0.19 24.26 0.47
CA ARG A 111 0.85 22.96 0.73
C ARG A 111 0.01 22.05 1.61
N THR A 112 -0.61 22.61 2.64
CA THR A 112 -1.51 21.88 3.55
C THR A 112 -2.66 21.24 2.79
N LEU A 113 -3.30 22.00 1.89
CA LEU A 113 -4.37 21.49 1.01
C LEU A 113 -3.85 20.44 0.02
N ALA A 114 -2.65 20.62 -0.53
CA ALA A 114 -2.04 19.63 -1.43
C ALA A 114 -1.73 18.31 -0.71
N LEU A 115 -1.16 18.37 0.50
CA LEU A 115 -0.85 17.19 1.31
C LEU A 115 -2.13 16.44 1.69
N ARG A 116 -3.15 17.17 2.16
CA ARG A 116 -4.48 16.62 2.42
C ARG A 116 -5.04 15.92 1.18
N ARG A 117 -4.99 16.58 0.01
CA ARG A 117 -5.48 15.98 -1.25
C ARG A 117 -4.75 14.68 -1.58
N VAL A 118 -3.43 14.60 -1.37
CA VAL A 118 -2.67 13.36 -1.60
C VAL A 118 -3.09 12.26 -0.63
N LEU A 119 -3.25 12.56 0.65
CA LEU A 119 -3.69 11.59 1.67
C LEU A 119 -5.06 10.98 1.35
N PHE A 120 -6.03 11.81 0.96
CA PHE A 120 -7.37 11.31 0.58
C PHE A 120 -7.36 10.53 -0.74
N GLN A 121 -6.53 10.91 -1.71
CA GLN A 121 -6.37 10.13 -2.95
C GLN A 121 -5.74 8.76 -2.67
N LEU A 122 -4.68 8.71 -1.85
CA LEU A 122 -4.07 7.45 -1.42
C LEU A 122 -5.07 6.58 -0.68
N TYR A 123 -5.81 7.13 0.29
CA TYR A 123 -6.87 6.40 0.99
C TYR A 123 -7.87 5.77 0.02
N ALA A 124 -8.47 6.56 -0.86
CA ALA A 124 -9.50 6.06 -1.78
C ALA A 124 -8.95 4.98 -2.71
N LEU A 125 -7.76 5.19 -3.28
CA LEU A 125 -7.14 4.24 -4.19
C LEU A 125 -6.74 2.95 -3.47
N LEU A 126 -6.15 3.03 -2.28
CA LEU A 126 -5.69 1.87 -1.52
C LEU A 126 -6.84 1.02 -0.97
N LYS A 127 -7.97 1.64 -0.57
CA LYS A 127 -9.15 0.88 -0.15
C LYS A 127 -9.73 0.05 -1.30
N ILE A 128 -9.74 0.58 -2.52
CA ILE A 128 -10.20 -0.14 -3.71
C ILE A 128 -9.19 -1.23 -4.06
N HIS A 129 -7.91 -0.86 -4.14
CA HIS A 129 -6.82 -1.74 -4.50
C HIS A 129 -6.73 -2.99 -3.62
N LEU A 130 -6.72 -2.82 -2.29
CA LEU A 130 -6.64 -3.94 -1.35
C LEU A 130 -7.89 -4.84 -1.43
N ALA A 131 -9.07 -4.26 -1.65
CA ALA A 131 -10.29 -5.05 -1.86
C ALA A 131 -10.25 -5.86 -3.16
N GLU A 132 -9.62 -5.35 -4.21
CA GLU A 132 -9.40 -6.06 -5.47
C GLU A 132 -8.34 -7.17 -5.31
N GLU A 133 -7.26 -6.91 -4.58
CA GLU A 133 -6.23 -7.90 -4.28
C GLU A 133 -6.80 -9.11 -3.52
N GLU A 134 -7.72 -8.90 -2.57
CA GLU A 134 -8.48 -9.97 -1.87
C GLU A 134 -9.35 -10.84 -2.81
N VAL A 135 -9.79 -10.30 -3.95
CA VAL A 135 -10.46 -11.12 -4.98
C VAL A 135 -9.45 -12.05 -5.66
N TYR A 136 -8.28 -11.51 -6.01
CA TYR A 136 -7.22 -12.29 -6.67
C TYR A 136 -6.62 -13.37 -5.77
N LEU A 137 -6.42 -13.09 -4.48
CA LEU A 137 -5.92 -14.08 -3.52
C LEU A 137 -6.85 -15.31 -3.42
N ARG A 138 -8.17 -15.11 -3.46
CA ARG A 138 -9.15 -16.20 -3.50
C ARG A 138 -9.09 -17.02 -4.79
N ILE A 139 -8.79 -16.39 -5.92
CA ILE A 139 -8.63 -17.10 -7.20
C ILE A 139 -7.39 -18.00 -7.14
N VAL A 140 -6.30 -17.51 -6.57
CA VAL A 140 -5.05 -18.29 -6.40
C VAL A 140 -5.29 -19.49 -5.50
N ASP A 141 -5.98 -19.31 -4.37
CA ASP A 141 -6.32 -20.40 -3.44
C ASP A 141 -7.06 -21.57 -4.11
N HIS A 142 -7.98 -21.25 -5.03
CA HIS A 142 -8.79 -22.27 -5.71
C HIS A 142 -8.11 -22.91 -6.92
N GLY A 143 -7.04 -22.31 -7.44
CA GLY A 143 -6.48 -22.67 -8.74
C GLY A 143 -5.01 -23.11 -8.73
N VAL A 144 -4.32 -23.01 -7.60
CA VAL A 144 -2.86 -23.22 -7.50
C VAL A 144 -2.52 -24.45 -6.66
N THR A 145 -1.54 -25.23 -7.12
CA THR A 145 -0.99 -26.37 -6.38
C THR A 145 -0.29 -25.89 -5.11
N THR A 146 -0.35 -26.66 -4.02
CA THR A 146 0.21 -26.30 -2.70
C THR A 146 1.64 -25.73 -2.76
N ASP A 147 2.53 -26.34 -3.55
CA ASP A 147 3.94 -25.90 -3.65
C ASP A 147 4.09 -24.47 -4.21
N VAL A 148 3.19 -24.05 -5.10
CA VAL A 148 3.20 -22.70 -5.68
C VAL A 148 2.49 -21.73 -4.73
N ALA A 149 1.49 -22.17 -3.97
CA ALA A 149 0.87 -21.35 -2.93
C ALA A 149 1.87 -21.00 -1.82
N ASP A 150 2.69 -21.95 -1.38
CA ASP A 150 3.73 -21.71 -0.36
C ASP A 150 4.82 -20.74 -0.86
N LEU A 151 5.22 -20.85 -2.14
CA LEU A 151 6.17 -19.93 -2.76
C LEU A 151 5.62 -18.50 -2.80
N LEU A 152 4.35 -18.34 -3.19
CA LEU A 152 3.68 -17.05 -3.24
C LEU A 152 3.52 -16.46 -1.84
N ALA A 153 3.25 -17.29 -0.82
CA ALA A 153 3.09 -16.82 0.55
C ALA A 153 4.42 -16.26 1.08
N ALA A 154 5.51 -17.00 0.88
CA ALA A 154 6.84 -16.56 1.25
C ALA A 154 7.29 -15.29 0.49
N ALA A 155 6.82 -15.10 -0.75
CA ALA A 155 7.11 -13.91 -1.53
C ALA A 155 6.34 -12.67 -1.04
N MET A 156 5.13 -12.85 -0.52
CA MET A 156 4.34 -11.78 0.11
C MET A 156 4.86 -11.41 1.52
N GLU A 157 5.66 -12.27 2.15
CA GLU A 157 6.43 -11.92 3.35
C GLU A 157 7.64 -11.03 3.02
N HIS A 158 7.38 -9.75 2.74
CA HIS A 158 8.44 -8.77 2.49
C HIS A 158 8.93 -8.06 3.77
N PRO A 159 10.16 -7.50 3.76
CA PRO A 159 10.82 -6.98 4.96
C PRO A 159 10.05 -5.86 5.68
N GLY A 160 9.13 -5.18 5.00
CA GLY A 160 8.34 -4.08 5.55
C GLY A 160 7.40 -4.45 6.69
N PHE A 161 7.23 -5.75 6.96
CA PHE A 161 6.49 -6.29 8.11
C PHE A 161 7.36 -7.04 9.13
N ARG A 162 8.68 -7.11 8.94
CA ARG A 162 9.57 -7.68 9.95
C ARG A 162 9.77 -6.65 11.06
N THR A 163 8.81 -6.57 11.98
CA THR A 163 9.11 -6.08 13.32
C THR A 163 10.14 -7.02 13.94
N ALA A 164 11.19 -6.43 14.50
CA ALA A 164 12.11 -7.09 15.43
C ALA A 164 11.35 -7.77 16.58
#